data_AF-A0A1W9MWZ9-F1
#
_entry.id   AF-A0A1W9MWZ9-F1
#
_cell.length_a   1.000
_cell.length_b   1.000
_cell.length_c   1.000
_cell.angle_alpha   90.00
_cell.angle_beta   90.00
_cell.angle_gamma   90.00
#
_symmetry.space_group_name_H-M   'P 1'
#
loop_
_entity.id
_entity.type
_entity.pdbx_description
1 polymer ?
#
loop_
_entity_poly.entity_id
_entity_poly.type
_entity_poly.pdbx_seq_one_letter_code
_entity_poly.pdbx_strand_id
1 'polypeptide(L)'
;MFKPEKSVIPLKDYPIIEVDYSFEFSRKPFYLFGVTNKDKAKNIAIALLEFQKAKLPFISMVVHENMEDLPKKEQIYLTQNADKQFPTLENFQETGALTLERMAA
;
A
#
# COMPACT_ATOMS: atom_id res chain seq x y z
N MET A 1 -3.93 -12.69 14.72
CA MET A 1 -5.14 -12.40 13.92
C MET A 1 -5.00 -10.98 13.39
N PHE A 2 -5.04 -10.78 12.07
CA PHE A 2 -4.98 -9.45 11.46
C PHE A 2 -6.20 -8.64 11.92
N LYS A 3 -5.99 -7.44 12.48
CA LYS A 3 -7.07 -6.52 12.89
C LYS A 3 -7.08 -5.32 11.93
N PRO A 4 -7.64 -5.48 10.72
CA PRO A 4 -7.65 -4.41 9.72
C PRO A 4 -8.60 -3.29 10.11
N GLU A 5 -8.08 -2.07 10.13
CA GLU A 5 -8.84 -0.82 10.22
C GLU A 5 -8.94 -0.22 8.82
N LYS A 6 -10.14 0.23 8.44
CA LYS A 6 -10.43 0.82 7.13
C LYS A 6 -10.24 2.34 7.17
N SER A 7 -9.87 2.92 6.03
CA SER A 7 -9.89 4.37 5.83
C SER A 7 -9.10 5.14 6.89
N VAL A 8 -7.85 4.72 7.11
CA VAL A 8 -6.98 5.28 8.14
C VAL A 8 -6.24 6.49 7.59
N ILE A 9 -6.06 7.51 8.42
CA ILE A 9 -5.30 8.73 8.09
C ILE A 9 -3.99 8.72 8.88
N PRO A 10 -2.85 8.31 8.27
CA PRO A 10 -1.61 8.16 9.02
C PRO A 10 -0.94 9.50 9.40
N LEU A 11 -1.09 10.51 8.55
CA LEU A 11 -0.53 11.85 8.78
C LEU A 11 -1.62 12.78 9.32
N LYS A 12 -1.68 12.93 10.65
CA LYS A 12 -2.69 13.78 11.31
C LYS A 12 -2.63 15.25 10.88
N ASP A 13 -1.43 15.75 10.62
CA ASP A 13 -1.20 17.13 10.16
C ASP A 13 -1.53 17.33 8.67
N TYR A 14 -1.77 16.24 7.93
CA TYR A 14 -2.15 16.27 6.53
C TYR A 14 -3.28 15.27 6.23
N PRO A 15 -4.51 15.56 6.73
CA PRO A 15 -5.61 14.59 6.81
C PRO A 15 -6.30 14.30 5.47
N ILE A 16 -5.64 14.61 4.35
CA ILE A 16 -6.15 14.32 3.01
C ILE A 16 -5.62 12.99 2.47
N ILE A 17 -4.59 12.42 3.10
CA ILE A 17 -3.97 11.16 2.67
C ILE A 17 -4.52 10.02 3.50
N GLU A 18 -5.41 9.25 2.89
CA GLU A 18 -6.05 8.07 3.46
C GLU A 18 -5.41 6.78 2.90
N VAL A 19 -5.27 5.77 3.76
CA VAL A 19 -4.92 4.40 3.38
C VAL A 19 -6.16 3.52 3.42
N ASP A 20 -6.32 2.62 2.45
CA ASP A 20 -7.54 1.81 2.35
C ASP A 20 -7.68 0.88 3.57
N TYR A 21 -6.56 0.28 3.98
CA TYR A 21 -6.48 -0.50 5.21
C TYR A 21 -5.17 -0.27 5.95
N SER A 22 -5.24 -0.26 7.29
CA SER A 22 -4.09 -0.42 8.17
C SER A 22 -4.28 -1.64 9.05
N PHE A 23 -3.19 -2.36 9.34
CA PHE A 23 -3.21 -3.35 10.41
C PHE A 23 -1.86 -3.44 11.08
N GLU A 24 -1.91 -3.57 12.41
CA GLU A 24 -0.75 -3.79 13.24
C GLU A 24 -0.46 -5.28 13.32
N PHE A 25 0.57 -5.71 12.60
CA PHE A 25 1.00 -7.10 12.57
C PHE A 25 2.50 -7.28 12.87
N SER A 26 3.24 -6.18 13.01
CA SER A 26 4.65 -6.17 13.41
C SER A 26 4.95 -4.91 14.25
N ARG A 27 6.24 -4.58 14.43
CA ARG A 27 6.67 -3.30 15.05
C ARG A 27 6.25 -2.06 14.26
N LYS A 28 5.85 -2.22 12.99
CA LYS A 28 5.37 -1.14 12.12
C LYS A 28 3.98 -1.50 11.58
N PRO A 29 3.10 -0.50 11.37
CA PRO A 29 1.83 -0.73 10.70
C PRO A 29 2.09 -1.13 9.25
N PHE A 30 1.28 -2.06 8.76
CA PHE A 30 1.15 -2.32 7.34
C PHE A 30 0.06 -1.40 6.80
N TYR A 31 0.34 -0.72 5.69
CA TYR A 31 -0.62 0.07 4.93
C TYR A 31 -0.89 -0.61 3.60
N LEU A 32 -2.13 -1.00 3.39
CA LEU A 32 -2.57 -1.69 2.19
C LEU A 32 -3.41 -0.74 1.33
N PHE A 33 -3.07 -0.72 0.04
CA PHE A 33 -3.69 0.12 -0.97
C PHE A 33 -4.21 -0.73 -2.12
N GLY A 34 -5.45 -0.51 -2.53
CA GLY A 34 -6.03 -1.07 -3.75
C GLY A 34 -5.88 -0.10 -4.92
N VAL A 35 -5.33 -0.57 -6.04
CA VAL A 35 -5.19 0.21 -7.28
C VAL A 35 -6.19 -0.31 -8.31
N THR A 36 -7.23 0.49 -8.55
CA THR A 36 -8.28 0.20 -9.54
C THR A 36 -8.11 1.01 -10.83
N ASN A 37 -7.35 2.10 -10.79
CA ASN A 37 -7.12 2.95 -11.95
C ASN A 37 -5.86 3.83 -11.79
N LYS A 38 -5.53 4.54 -12.87
CA LYS A 38 -4.39 5.46 -12.95
C LYS A 38 -4.42 6.57 -11.89
N ASP A 39 -5.57 7.15 -11.60
CA ASP A 39 -5.65 8.28 -10.67
C ASP A 39 -5.46 7.80 -9.22
N LYS A 40 -6.00 6.63 -8.87
CA LYS A 40 -5.71 5.95 -7.61
C LYS A 40 -4.21 5.60 -7.50
N ALA A 41 -3.60 5.09 -8.56
CA ALA A 41 -2.16 4.79 -8.60
C ALA A 41 -1.30 6.04 -8.30
N LYS A 42 -1.63 7.19 -8.91
CA LYS A 42 -0.93 8.46 -8.64
C LYS A 42 -1.12 8.92 -7.19
N ASN A 43 -2.34 8.86 -6.68
CA ASN A 43 -2.64 9.27 -5.30
C ASN A 43 -1.86 8.42 -4.30
N ILE A 44 -1.76 7.11 -4.53
CA ILE A 44 -0.96 6.19 -3.71
C ILE A 44 0.52 6.54 -3.81
N ALA A 45 1.06 6.78 -5.01
CA ALA A 45 2.46 7.18 -5.16
C ALA A 45 2.79 8.47 -4.38
N ILE A 46 1.88 9.46 -4.41
CA ILE A 46 1.99 10.69 -3.61
C ILE A 46 1.94 10.36 -2.11
N ALA A 47 0.99 9.52 -1.68
CA ALA A 47 0.87 9.09 -0.29
C ALA A 47 2.17 8.50 0.25
N LEU A 48 2.74 7.53 -0.48
CA LEU A 48 3.99 6.87 -0.11
C LEU A 48 5.15 7.87 0.01
N LEU A 49 5.25 8.80 -0.94
CA LEU A 49 6.28 9.84 -0.91
C LEU A 49 6.13 10.78 0.29
N GLU A 50 4.92 11.22 0.61
CA GLU A 50 4.66 12.08 1.77
C GLU A 50 4.93 11.34 3.09
N PHE A 51 4.58 10.05 3.19
CA PHE A 51 4.90 9.24 4.37
C PHE A 51 6.41 9.09 4.56
N GLN A 52 7.16 8.88 3.47
CA GLN A 52 8.62 8.83 3.52
C GLN A 52 9.23 10.17 3.93
N LYS A 53 8.76 11.30 3.38
CA LYS A 53 9.21 12.66 3.77
C LYS A 53 8.95 12.94 5.24
N ALA A 54 7.79 12.51 5.75
CA ALA A 54 7.42 12.60 7.16
C ALA A 54 8.20 11.62 8.07
N LYS A 55 9.04 10.75 7.49
CA LYS A 55 9.77 9.68 8.20
C LYS A 55 8.84 8.77 9.01
N LEU A 56 7.63 8.58 8.52
CA LEU A 56 6.66 7.69 9.14
C LEU A 56 7.17 6.24 9.02
N PRO A 57 7.25 5.47 10.11
CA PRO A 57 7.59 4.06 10.01
C PRO A 57 6.36 3.27 9.53
N PHE A 58 6.43 2.67 8.36
CA PHE A 58 5.38 1.79 7.82
C PHE A 58 5.96 0.71 6.92
N ILE A 59 5.12 -0.24 6.52
CA ILE A 59 5.34 -1.17 5.41
C ILE A 59 4.16 -1.01 4.45
N SER A 60 4.44 -0.74 3.18
CA SER A 60 3.42 -0.54 2.15
C SER A 60 3.17 -1.78 1.31
N MET A 61 1.89 -2.04 1.06
CA MET A 61 1.43 -3.10 0.18
C MET A 61 0.46 -2.51 -0.84
N VAL A 62 0.75 -2.71 -2.11
CA VAL A 62 -0.10 -2.25 -3.20
C VAL A 62 -0.67 -3.46 -3.91
N VAL A 63 -1.99 -3.57 -3.94
CA VAL A 63 -2.73 -4.62 -4.63
C VAL A 63 -3.36 -4.01 -5.86
N HIS A 64 -2.92 -4.44 -7.04
CA HIS A 64 -3.48 -4.00 -8.30
C HIS A 64 -4.69 -4.84 -8.67
N GLU A 65 -5.69 -4.24 -9.29
CA GLU A 65 -6.72 -5.01 -10.00
C GLU A 65 -6.07 -5.78 -11.16
N ASN A 66 -5.32 -5.05 -11.99
CA ASN A 66 -4.37 -5.58 -12.95
C ASN A 66 -3.27 -4.53 -13.21
N MET A 67 -2.02 -4.87 -12.87
CA MET A 67 -0.88 -3.95 -12.98
C MET A 67 -0.56 -3.56 -14.43
N GLU A 68 -0.82 -4.45 -15.39
CA GLU A 68 -0.50 -4.20 -16.81
C GLU A 68 -1.39 -3.13 -17.46
N ASP A 69 -2.58 -2.89 -16.89
CA ASP A 69 -3.51 -1.87 -17.36
C ASP A 69 -3.08 -0.44 -17.00
N LEU A 70 -2.13 -0.30 -16.06
CA LEU A 70 -1.59 1.00 -15.71
C LEU A 70 -0.60 1.51 -16.77
N PRO A 71 -0.55 2.82 -17.04
CA PRO A 71 0.50 3.35 -17.88
C PRO A 71 1.88 3.13 -17.22
N LYS A 72 2.91 2.89 -18.05
CA LYS A 72 4.27 2.58 -17.61
C LYS A 72 4.84 3.56 -16.57
N LYS A 73 4.47 4.83 -16.66
CA LYS A 73 4.89 5.87 -15.72
C LYS A 73 4.40 5.59 -14.30
N GLU A 74 3.12 5.29 -14.13
CA GLU A 74 2.52 4.95 -12.84
C GLU A 74 3.06 3.62 -12.29
N GLN A 75 3.26 2.61 -13.15
CA GLN A 75 3.91 1.35 -12.74
C GLN A 75 5.32 1.60 -12.15
N ILE A 76 6.13 2.45 -12.79
CA ILE A 76 7.47 2.82 -12.31
C ILE A 76 7.39 3.50 -10.94
N TYR A 77 6.49 4.47 -10.76
CA TYR A 77 6.38 5.17 -9.48
C TYR A 77 5.99 4.25 -8.33
N LEU A 78 5.01 3.37 -8.52
CA LEU A 78 4.62 2.42 -7.49
C LEU A 78 5.75 1.43 -7.19
N THR A 79 6.49 1.00 -8.22
CA THR A 79 7.66 0.12 -8.06
C THR A 79 8.81 0.75 -7.28
N GLN A 80 9.01 2.06 -7.41
CA GLN A 80 10.07 2.75 -6.70
C GLN A 80 9.72 3.06 -5.24
N ASN A 81 8.43 3.18 -4.91
CA ASN A 81 7.99 3.72 -3.62
C ASN A 81 7.28 2.72 -2.70
N ALA A 82 6.76 1.61 -3.25
CA ALA A 82 6.08 0.58 -2.46
C ALA A 82 7.04 -0.54 -2.02
N ASP A 83 6.85 -1.07 -0.81
CA ASP A 83 7.67 -2.17 -0.28
C ASP A 83 7.28 -3.52 -0.89
N LYS A 84 5.98 -3.74 -1.12
CA LYS A 84 5.44 -4.94 -1.78
C LYS A 84 4.31 -4.58 -2.73
N GLN A 85 4.31 -5.23 -3.90
CA GLN A 85 3.22 -5.16 -4.85
C GLN A 85 2.67 -6.55 -5.18
N PHE A 86 1.36 -6.62 -5.41
CA PHE A 86 0.66 -7.78 -5.96
C PHE A 86 0.11 -7.37 -7.34
N PRO A 87 0.58 -7.99 -8.43
CA PRO A 87 0.20 -7.60 -9.79
C PRO A 87 -1.30 -7.71 -10.08
N THR A 88 -2.01 -8.59 -9.38
CA THR A 88 -3.46 -8.76 -9.47
C THR A 88 -4.07 -9.00 -8.08
N LEU A 89 -5.38 -8.83 -7.97
CA LEU A 89 -6.14 -9.17 -6.77
C LEU A 89 -6.05 -10.67 -6.44
N GLU A 90 -6.05 -11.52 -7.47
CA GLU A 90 -5.90 -12.97 -7.33
C GLU A 90 -4.57 -13.34 -6.67
N ASN A 91 -3.45 -12.74 -7.10
CA ASN A 91 -2.15 -12.98 -6.47
C ASN A 91 -2.14 -12.60 -4.99
N PHE A 92 -2.85 -11.53 -4.62
CA PHE A 92 -3.01 -11.14 -3.22
C PHE A 92 -3.87 -12.13 -2.43
N GLN A 93 -4.98 -12.60 -3.00
CA GLN A 93 -5.84 -13.59 -2.34
C GLN A 93 -5.12 -14.92 -2.10
N GLU A 94 -4.27 -15.35 -3.04
CA GLU A 94 -3.51 -16.60 -2.93
C GLU A 94 -2.34 -16.50 -1.93
N THR A 95 -1.62 -15.38 -1.92
CA THR A 95 -0.30 -15.30 -1.25
C THR A 95 -0.17 -14.17 -0.22
N GLY A 96 -1.20 -13.35 -0.04
CA GLY A 96 -1.16 -12.13 0.78
C GLY A 96 -0.88 -12.41 2.25
N ALA A 97 -1.61 -13.36 2.86
CA ALA A 97 -1.43 -13.73 4.26
C ALA A 97 -0.02 -14.28 4.55
N LEU A 98 0.46 -15.21 3.72
CA LEU A 98 1.82 -15.75 3.85
C LEU A 98 2.89 -14.68 3.67
N THR A 99 2.69 -13.75 2.73
CA THR A 99 3.62 -12.63 2.52
C THR A 99 3.68 -11.74 3.75
N LEU A 100 2.53 -11.42 4.35
CA LEU A 100 2.44 -10.63 5.57
C LEU A 100 3.16 -11.29 6.74
N GLU A 101 2.95 -12.59 6.95
CA GLU A 101 3.65 -13.38 7.96
C GLU A 101 5.17 -13.33 7.78
N ARG A 102 5.66 -13.45 6.55
CA ARG A 102 7.09 -13.37 6.24
C ARG A 102 7.68 -11.98 6.45
N MET A 103 6.93 -10.91 6.16
CA MET A 103 7.40 -9.53 6.29
C MET A 103 7.32 -9.00 7.73
N ALA A 104 6.57 -9.67 8.60
CA ALA A 104 6.42 -9.29 10.00
C ALA A 104 7.46 -9.94 10.93
N ALA A 105 8.15 -10.98 10.47
CA ALA A 105 9.26 -11.65 11.15
C ALA A 105 10.55 -10.81 11.07
#